data_AF-A0AAV7I8Z2-F1
#
_entry.id   AF-A0AAV7I8Z2-F1
#
_cell.length_a   1.000
_cell.length_b   1.000
_cell.length_c   1.000
_cell.angle_alpha   90.00
_cell.angle_beta   90.00
_cell.angle_gamma   90.00
#
_symmetry.space_group_name_H-M   'P 1'
#
loop_
_entity.id
_entity.type
_entity.pdbx_description
1 polymer ?
#
loop_
_entity_poly.entity_id
_entity_poly.type
_entity_poly.pdbx_seq_one_letter_code
_entity_poly.pdbx_strand_id
1 'polypeptide(L)'
;LRLAALNEPTTGDMHGLSGADFACYRQARRAGLKGTFRAFLSSRVQNIDSIVRPSDRDLPIVNMKGEVLFNSWKEMFNGNDAYFSSNPRIYSFNGKNILTDFTW
;
A
#
# COMPACT_ATOMS: atom_id res chain seq x y z
N LEU A 1 -0.34 -8.78 -5.52
CA LEU A 1 -0.53 -7.90 -4.33
C LEU A 1 -1.02 -6.54 -4.80
N ARG A 2 -1.85 -5.82 -4.03
CA ARG A 2 -2.31 -4.46 -4.40
C ARG A 2 -1.78 -3.42 -3.43
N LEU A 3 -1.20 -2.35 -3.96
CA LEU A 3 -0.83 -1.15 -3.21
C LEU A 3 -1.83 -0.04 -3.50
N ALA A 4 -2.36 0.56 -2.44
CA ALA A 4 -3.35 1.61 -2.51
C ALA A 4 -3.10 2.63 -1.40
N ALA A 5 -3.42 3.89 -1.67
CA ALA A 5 -3.39 4.93 -0.64
C ALA A 5 -4.71 4.99 0.14
N LEU A 6 -4.66 5.49 1.37
CA LEU A 6 -5.86 5.99 2.04
C LEU A 6 -6.39 7.20 1.25
N ASN A 7 -7.70 7.42 1.33
CA ASN A 7 -8.45 8.45 0.59
C ASN A 7 -8.08 9.90 0.93
N GLU A 8 -7.38 10.10 2.04
CA GLU A 8 -6.97 11.40 2.58
C GLU A 8 -5.59 11.22 3.23
N PRO A 9 -4.73 12.25 3.23
CA PRO A 9 -3.49 12.24 4.00
C PRO A 9 -3.80 12.13 5.50
N THR A 10 -2.89 11.53 6.26
CA THR A 10 -3.05 11.37 7.71
C THR A 10 -1.74 11.76 8.39
N THR A 11 -1.86 12.37 9.57
CA THR A 11 -0.70 12.67 10.43
C THR A 11 -0.20 11.40 11.10
N GLY A 12 0.91 11.49 11.85
CA GLY A 12 1.44 10.35 12.61
C GLY A 12 0.52 9.82 13.73
N ASP A 13 -0.51 10.57 14.11
CA ASP A 13 -1.49 10.16 15.12
C ASP A 13 -2.57 9.23 14.54
N MET A 14 -2.13 8.09 14.03
CA MET A 14 -2.99 7.07 13.43
C MET A 14 -3.62 6.13 14.46
N HIS A 15 -3.57 6.46 15.75
CA HIS A 15 -4.00 5.58 16.85
C HIS A 15 -3.26 4.22 16.84
N GLY A 16 -1.96 4.28 16.55
CA GLY A 16 -1.09 3.11 16.40
C GLY A 16 -1.33 2.31 15.11
N LEU A 17 -0.60 1.19 14.97
CA LEU A 17 -0.70 0.35 13.77
C LEU A 17 -2.11 -0.21 13.57
N SER A 18 -2.82 -0.55 14.66
CA SER A 18 -4.19 -1.06 14.60
C SER A 18 -5.18 -0.05 14.02
N GLY A 19 -5.04 1.24 14.34
CA GLY A 19 -5.87 2.30 13.77
C GLY A 19 -5.60 2.49 12.28
N ALA A 20 -4.33 2.46 11.87
CA ALA A 20 -3.94 2.48 10.46
C ALA A 20 -4.46 1.26 9.67
N ASP A 21 -4.28 0.04 10.22
CA ASP A 21 -4.81 -1.21 9.64
C ASP A 21 -6.33 -1.15 9.51
N PHE A 22 -7.03 -0.61 10.51
CA PHE A 22 -8.49 -0.44 10.47
C PHE A 22 -8.94 0.57 9.40
N ALA A 23 -8.19 1.66 9.19
CA ALA A 23 -8.46 2.61 8.11
C ALA A 23 -8.35 1.94 6.73
N CYS A 24 -7.28 1.15 6.52
CA CYS A 24 -7.09 0.35 5.30
C CYS A 24 -8.26 -0.62 5.08
N TYR A 25 -8.62 -1.40 6.11
CA TYR A 25 -9.74 -2.33 6.05
C TYR A 25 -11.05 -1.63 5.67
N ARG A 26 -11.40 -0.55 6.38
CA ARG A 26 -12.67 0.17 6.19
C ARG A 26 -12.79 0.74 4.78
N GLN A 27 -11.73 1.38 4.29
CA GLN A 27 -11.76 2.02 2.97
C GLN A 27 -11.74 0.99 1.83
N ALA A 28 -10.94 -0.07 1.94
CA ALA A 28 -10.94 -1.17 0.97
C ALA A 28 -12.33 -1.82 0.85
N ARG A 29 -13.01 -2.06 1.99
CA ARG A 29 -14.37 -2.60 2.00
C ARG A 29 -15.37 -1.67 1.32
N ARG A 30 -15.32 -0.36 1.58
CA ARG A 30 -16.17 0.64 0.91
C ARG A 30 -15.94 0.70 -0.59
N ALA A 31 -14.71 0.45 -1.04
CA ALA A 31 -14.34 0.35 -2.46
C ALA A 31 -14.70 -1.01 -3.09
N GLY A 32 -15.38 -1.90 -2.36
CA GLY A 32 -15.81 -3.21 -2.88
C GLY A 32 -14.67 -4.22 -3.06
N LEU A 33 -13.49 -3.96 -2.50
CA LEU A 33 -12.34 -4.84 -2.65
C LEU A 33 -12.48 -6.10 -1.78
N LYS A 34 -12.10 -7.23 -2.38
CA LYS A 34 -11.98 -8.53 -1.70
C LYS A 34 -10.52 -8.74 -1.29
N GLY A 35 -10.30 -9.19 -0.06
CA GLY A 35 -8.97 -9.45 0.50
C GLY A 35 -8.69 -8.67 1.78
N THR A 36 -7.46 -8.82 2.30
CA THR A 36 -7.00 -8.15 3.52
C THR A 36 -6.04 -7.04 3.14
N PHE A 37 -6.42 -5.80 3.45
CA PHE A 37 -5.54 -4.63 3.33
C PHE A 37 -5.00 -4.26 4.71
N ARG A 38 -3.69 -4.01 4.76
CA ARG A 38 -2.95 -3.59 5.96
C ARG A 38 -2.16 -2.34 5.64
N ALA A 39 -1.87 -1.55 6.66
CA ALA A 39 -1.07 -0.34 6.55
C ALA A 39 0.37 -0.68 6.14
N PHE A 40 0.89 0.06 5.16
CA PHE A 40 2.26 -0.08 4.69
C PHE A 40 3.22 0.70 5.60
N LEU A 41 3.39 0.22 6.84
CA LEU A 41 4.15 0.87 7.89
C LEU A 41 4.93 -0.17 8.70
N SER A 42 6.12 0.21 9.16
CA SER A 42 6.77 -0.50 10.28
C SER A 42 6.15 -0.05 11.61
N SER A 43 6.21 -0.92 12.60
CA SER A 43 5.87 -0.63 14.00
C SER A 43 6.93 -1.22 14.93
N ARG A 44 6.78 -0.98 16.24
CA ARG A 44 7.71 -1.52 17.26
C ARG A 44 7.88 -3.05 17.19
N VAL A 45 6.88 -3.77 16.70
CA VAL A 45 6.84 -5.25 16.72
C VAL A 45 6.74 -5.87 15.33
N GLN A 46 6.69 -5.07 14.27
CA GLN A 46 6.54 -5.56 12.91
C GLN A 46 7.31 -4.67 11.93
N ASN A 47 8.24 -5.26 11.18
CA ASN A 47 8.90 -4.59 10.08
C ASN A 47 8.01 -4.59 8.83
N ILE A 48 8.09 -3.53 8.05
CA ILE A 48 7.29 -3.34 6.84
C ILE A 48 7.45 -4.49 5.83
N ASP A 49 8.65 -5.03 5.66
CA ASP A 49 8.97 -6.14 4.74
C ASP A 49 8.32 -7.48 5.14
N SER A 50 7.91 -7.60 6.40
CA SER A 50 7.27 -8.80 6.95
C SER A 50 5.74 -8.83 6.76
N ILE A 51 5.11 -7.75 6.27
CA ILE A 51 3.65 -7.65 6.11
C ILE A 51 3.11 -8.73 5.17
N VAL A 52 3.83 -9.01 4.08
CA VAL A 52 3.45 -10.00 3.07
C VAL A 52 3.99 -11.38 3.44
N ARG A 53 3.11 -12.38 3.38
CA ARG A 53 3.43 -13.79 3.64
C ARG A 53 4.52 -14.27 2.70
N PRO A 54 5.50 -15.08 3.16
CA PRO A 54 6.59 -15.56 2.31
C PRO A 54 6.17 -16.17 0.97
N SER A 55 5.07 -16.94 0.96
CA SER A 55 4.51 -17.57 -0.26
C SER A 55 4.07 -16.59 -1.35
N ASP A 56 3.78 -15.34 -0.97
CA ASP A 56 3.17 -14.35 -1.85
C ASP A 56 4.21 -13.32 -2.31
N ARG A 57 5.48 -13.42 -1.87
CA ARG A 57 6.50 -12.39 -2.07
C ARG A 57 7.01 -12.28 -3.50
N ASP A 58 6.83 -13.32 -4.31
CA ASP A 58 7.17 -13.34 -5.73
C ASP A 58 6.03 -12.78 -6.62
N LEU A 59 4.85 -12.49 -6.05
CA LEU A 59 3.74 -11.89 -6.79
C LEU A 59 4.01 -10.41 -7.08
N PRO A 60 3.58 -9.91 -8.25
CA PRO A 60 3.73 -8.49 -8.58
C PRO A 60 2.90 -7.61 -7.66
N ILE A 61 3.44 -6.42 -7.39
CA ILE A 61 2.73 -5.35 -6.70
C ILE A 61 2.10 -4.46 -7.77
N VAL A 62 0.77 -4.40 -7.78
CA VAL A 62 0.02 -3.57 -8.73
C VAL A 62 -0.73 -2.46 -8.00
N ASN A 63 -1.04 -1.37 -8.71
CA ASN A 63 -1.93 -0.33 -8.20
C ASN A 63 -3.41 -0.77 -8.23
N MET A 64 -4.32 0.12 -7.84
CA MET A 64 -5.77 -0.16 -7.84
C MET A 64 -6.36 -0.48 -9.23
N LYS A 65 -5.69 -0.06 -10.30
CA LYS A 65 -6.09 -0.33 -11.69
C LYS A 65 -5.43 -1.57 -12.29
N GLY A 66 -4.58 -2.26 -11.53
CA GLY A 66 -3.87 -3.45 -11.99
C GLY A 66 -2.57 -3.16 -12.74
N GLU A 67 -2.13 -1.91 -12.81
CA GLU A 67 -0.85 -1.55 -13.42
C GLU A 67 0.29 -1.92 -12.45
N VAL A 68 1.34 -2.55 -12.97
CA VAL A 68 2.48 -3.01 -12.16
C VAL A 68 3.28 -1.81 -11.65
N LEU A 69 3.56 -1.82 -10.34
CA LEU A 69 4.44 -0.88 -9.67
C LEU A 69 5.82 -1.49 -9.41
N PHE A 70 5.85 -2.76 -8.97
CA PHE A 70 7.06 -3.54 -8.73
C PHE A 70 6.84 -4.99 -9.19
N ASN A 71 7.88 -5.66 -9.71
CA ASN A 71 7.71 -7.03 -10.21
C ASN A 71 7.50 -8.03 -9.07
N SER A 72 7.98 -7.72 -7.86
CA SER A 72 7.73 -8.53 -6.67
C SER A 72 7.90 -7.75 -5.36
N TRP A 73 7.38 -8.29 -4.26
CA TRP A 73 7.66 -7.78 -2.91
C TRP A 73 9.13 -7.93 -2.53
N LYS A 74 9.75 -9.03 -2.96
CA LYS A 74 11.17 -9.30 -2.71
C LYS A 74 12.08 -8.27 -3.41
N GLU A 75 11.74 -7.88 -4.63
CA GLU A 75 12.45 -6.83 -5.37
C GLU A 75 12.32 -5.47 -4.68
N MET A 76 11.12 -5.10 -4.23
CA MET A 76 10.89 -3.82 -3.55
C MET A 76 11.77 -3.68 -2.28
N PHE A 77 12.04 -4.79 -1.58
CA PHE A 77 12.86 -4.84 -0.37
C PHE A 77 14.26 -5.46 -0.58
N ASN A 78 14.86 -5.32 -1.76
CA ASN A 78 16.19 -5.85 -2.06
C ASN A 78 17.36 -4.95 -1.63
N GLY A 79 17.09 -3.79 -1.04
CA GLY A 79 18.10 -2.80 -0.63
C GLY A 79 18.39 -1.69 -1.65
N ASN A 80 17.70 -1.67 -2.79
CA ASN A 80 17.83 -0.62 -3.81
C ASN A 80 16.73 0.46 -3.69
N ASP A 81 16.41 0.88 -2.46
CA ASP A 81 15.48 1.98 -2.15
C ASP A 81 14.08 1.94 -2.79
N ALA A 82 13.65 0.77 -3.32
CA ALA A 82 12.36 0.59 -3.99
C ALA A 82 12.10 1.62 -5.11
N TYR A 83 13.09 1.87 -5.98
CA TYR A 83 12.89 2.78 -7.12
C TYR A 83 11.77 2.31 -8.06
N PHE A 84 10.89 3.24 -8.43
CA PHE A 84 9.94 3.01 -9.52
C PHE A 84 10.66 3.14 -10.87
N SER A 85 10.48 2.16 -11.75
CA SER A 85 11.08 2.15 -13.09
C SER A 85 10.51 3.22 -14.03
N SER A 86 9.36 3.80 -13.68
CA SER A 86 8.65 4.84 -14.42
C SER A 86 7.84 5.68 -13.45
N ASN A 87 7.24 6.79 -13.92
CA ASN A 87 6.41 7.63 -13.06
C ASN A 87 5.19 6.82 -12.56
N PRO A 88 5.14 6.46 -11.26
CA PRO A 88 4.13 5.53 -10.78
C PRO A 88 2.77 6.22 -10.75
N ARG A 89 1.70 5.43 -10.86
CA ARG A 89 0.34 5.90 -10.61
C ARG A 89 -0.19 5.19 -9.39
N ILE A 90 -0.17 5.88 -8.26
CA ILE A 90 -0.66 5.33 -6.99
C ILE A 90 -2.06 5.90 -6.76
N TYR A 91 -3.02 4.99 -6.69
CA TYR A 91 -4.42 5.36 -6.54
C TYR A 91 -4.87 5.12 -5.10
N SER A 92 -5.66 6.04 -4.57
CA SER A 92 -6.40 5.85 -3.34
C SER A 92 -7.56 4.86 -3.51
N PHE A 93 -8.16 4.41 -2.42
CA PHE A 93 -9.33 3.52 -2.47
C PHE A 93 -10.54 4.15 -3.20
N ASN A 94 -10.68 5.48 -3.21
CA ASN A 94 -11.70 6.21 -3.97
C ASN A 94 -11.25 6.62 -5.39
N GLY A 95 -10.11 6.11 -5.87
CA GLY A 95 -9.71 6.20 -7.27
C GLY A 95 -8.96 7.46 -7.69
N LYS A 96 -8.55 8.31 -6.74
CA LYS A 96 -7.76 9.51 -7.02
C LYS A 96 -6.27 9.15 -7.16
N ASN A 97 -5.58 9.74 -8.14
CA ASN A 97 -4.13 9.55 -8.30
C ASN A 97 -3.37 10.51 -7.39
N ILE A 98 -2.77 9.99 -6.32
CA ILE A 98 -2.25 10.82 -5.21
C ILE A 98 -1.08 11.72 -5.62
N LEU A 99 -0.37 11.40 -6.70
CA LEU A 99 0.78 12.21 -7.16
C LEU A 99 0.37 13.43 -7.98
N THR A 100 -0.90 13.50 -8.38
CA THR A 100 -1.43 14.58 -9.23
C THR A 100 -2.66 15.26 -8.62
N ASP A 101 -3.21 14.70 -7.54
CA ASP A 101 -4.41 15.19 -6.89
C ASP A 101 -4.03 16.17 -5.76
N PHE A 102 -4.56 17.38 -5.80
CA PHE A 102 -4.25 18.46 -4.87
C PHE A 102 -4.72 18.22 -3.43
N THR A 103 -5.51 17.17 -3.19
CA THR A 103 -5.99 16.83 -1.83
C THR A 103 -4.99 15.97 -1.04
N TRP A 104 -3.84 15.63 -1.64
CA TRP A 104 -2.70 14.97 -0.99
C TRP A 104 -1.51 15.91 -0.79
#